data_AF-A0A532CU73-F1
#
_entry.id   AF-A0A532CU73-F1
#
_cell.length_a   1.000
_cell.length_b   1.000
_cell.length_c   1.000
_cell.angle_alpha   90.00
_cell.angle_beta   90.00
_cell.angle_gamma   90.00
#
_symmetry.space_group_name_H-M   'P 1'
#
loop_
_entity.id
_entity.type
_entity.pdbx_description
1 polymer ?
#
loop_
_entity_poly.entity_id
_entity_poly.type
_entity_poly.pdbx_seq_one_letter_code
_entity_poly.pdbx_strand_id
1 'polypeptide(L)'
;MTQAGSASGNIIDFTIGTTSVRTTANTEFRGGTVDEIVVGAKMSAEGRFDGTTLIAKHVKFHAAVKLEGNIATITGNTFTMTGLLGVTVTVNSQTEGGNNLSVGNHVRVRGRVGSSNSVIATRVEQRSADDDVDLQGPVQFVLNPNLTILGIAVNTSAFNGDDFEGINDQIIGRAAFFNAVQVGTLVKVQGRLNGGVVTWREAELED
;
A
#
# COMPACT_ATOMS: atom_id res chain seq x y z
N MET A 1 -1.59 -1.17 -12.30
CA MET A 1 -1.91 -2.53 -11.82
C MET A 1 -0.81 -3.48 -12.26
N THR A 2 -0.18 -4.15 -11.30
CA THR A 2 0.88 -5.13 -11.57
C THR A 2 0.31 -6.54 -11.38
N GLN A 3 0.55 -7.45 -12.32
CA GLN A 3 0.29 -8.89 -12.13
C GLN A 3 1.57 -9.57 -11.60
N ALA A 4 1.45 -10.48 -10.64
CA ALA A 4 2.59 -11.23 -10.09
C ALA A 4 3.28 -12.04 -11.20
N GLY A 5 4.62 -12.12 -11.14
CA GLY A 5 5.38 -12.78 -12.19
C GLY A 5 5.58 -14.28 -12.00
N SER A 6 5.82 -15.01 -13.10
CA SER A 6 6.21 -16.42 -13.09
C SER A 6 7.71 -16.52 -13.37
N ALA A 7 8.47 -17.12 -12.46
CA ALA A 7 9.92 -17.27 -12.63
C ALA A 7 10.26 -18.47 -13.53
N SER A 8 11.16 -18.25 -14.50
CA SER A 8 11.92 -19.30 -15.20
C SER A 8 13.38 -18.85 -15.29
N GLY A 9 14.18 -19.14 -14.26
CA GLY A 9 15.51 -18.56 -14.08
C GLY A 9 15.46 -17.12 -13.56
N ASN A 10 16.46 -16.27 -13.89
CA ASN A 10 16.53 -14.83 -13.53
C ASN A 10 15.57 -13.93 -14.36
N ILE A 11 14.60 -14.54 -15.06
CA ILE A 11 13.64 -13.86 -15.94
C ILE A 11 12.27 -13.97 -15.30
N ILE A 12 11.65 -12.82 -15.09
CA ILE A 12 10.29 -12.67 -14.59
C ILE A 12 9.52 -11.80 -15.57
N ASP A 13 8.36 -12.30 -15.99
CA ASP A 13 7.39 -11.55 -16.78
C ASP A 13 6.28 -11.03 -15.86
N PHE A 14 5.99 -9.75 -15.95
CA PHE A 14 4.94 -9.08 -15.20
C PHE A 14 4.38 -7.89 -15.99
N THR A 15 3.33 -7.26 -15.48
CA THR A 15 2.76 -6.06 -16.12
C THR A 15 2.92 -4.84 -15.21
N ILE A 16 3.05 -3.65 -15.79
CA ILE A 16 2.86 -2.38 -15.09
C ILE A 16 1.79 -1.61 -15.87
N GLY A 17 0.57 -1.59 -15.31
CA GLY A 17 -0.58 -1.10 -16.06
C GLY A 17 -0.87 -2.04 -17.23
N THR A 18 -0.85 -1.52 -18.45
CA THR A 18 -1.03 -2.31 -19.68
C THR A 18 0.28 -2.76 -20.32
N THR A 19 1.43 -2.30 -19.81
CA THR A 19 2.74 -2.59 -20.38
C THR A 19 3.26 -3.93 -19.86
N SER A 20 3.59 -4.85 -20.78
CA SER A 20 4.31 -6.08 -20.44
C SER A 20 5.79 -5.78 -20.20
N VAL A 21 6.33 -6.29 -19.10
CA VAL A 21 7.72 -6.07 -18.65
C VAL A 21 8.38 -7.41 -18.39
N ARG A 22 9.60 -7.57 -18.90
CA ARG A 22 10.44 -8.77 -18.70
C ARG A 22 11.76 -8.39 -18.06
N THR A 23 12.11 -9.04 -16.95
CA THR A 23 13.46 -8.91 -16.35
C THR A 23 14.46 -9.82 -17.05
N THR A 24 15.75 -9.55 -16.83
CA THR A 24 16.87 -10.38 -17.25
C THR A 24 17.84 -10.54 -16.09
N ALA A 25 18.89 -11.36 -16.27
CA ALA A 25 19.98 -11.44 -15.28
C ALA A 25 20.72 -10.10 -15.04
N ASN A 26 20.58 -9.13 -15.96
CA ASN A 26 21.20 -7.81 -15.87
C ASN A 26 20.24 -6.72 -15.38
N THR A 27 19.01 -7.08 -15.00
CA THR A 27 18.05 -6.09 -14.47
C THR A 27 18.47 -5.65 -13.08
N GLU A 28 18.65 -4.35 -12.89
CA GLU A 28 18.90 -3.76 -11.58
C GLU A 28 17.58 -3.43 -10.88
N PHE A 29 17.42 -3.89 -9.64
CA PHE A 29 16.30 -3.54 -8.78
C PHE A 29 16.68 -2.38 -7.85
N ARG A 30 15.80 -1.38 -7.75
CA ARG A 30 16.02 -0.18 -6.94
C ARG A 30 14.91 -0.01 -5.93
N GLY A 31 15.31 0.14 -4.66
CA GLY A 31 14.38 0.38 -3.56
C GLY A 31 13.57 -0.84 -3.15
N GLY A 32 13.85 -2.03 -3.68
CA GLY A 32 13.17 -3.29 -3.39
C GLY A 32 13.85 -4.49 -4.06
N THR A 33 13.37 -5.70 -3.76
CA THR A 33 13.87 -6.92 -4.40
C THR A 33 12.85 -7.52 -5.36
N VAL A 34 13.30 -8.50 -6.15
CA VAL A 34 12.46 -9.22 -7.11
C VAL A 34 11.27 -9.94 -6.46
N ASP A 35 11.41 -10.38 -5.21
CA ASP A 35 10.35 -11.05 -4.43
C ASP A 35 9.19 -10.10 -4.08
N GLU A 36 9.39 -8.79 -4.25
CA GLU A 36 8.42 -7.75 -3.98
C GLU A 36 7.59 -7.38 -5.22
N ILE A 37 7.78 -8.06 -6.36
CA ILE A 37 6.91 -7.97 -7.54
C ILE A 37 5.60 -8.71 -7.24
N VAL A 38 4.73 -8.04 -6.49
CA VAL A 38 3.41 -8.54 -6.08
C VAL A 38 2.30 -7.68 -6.67
N VAL A 39 1.07 -8.21 -6.65
CA VAL A 39 -0.09 -7.46 -7.09
C VAL A 39 -0.28 -6.21 -6.21
N GLY A 40 -0.48 -5.07 -6.86
CA GLY A 40 -0.62 -3.76 -6.19
C GLY A 40 0.69 -3.03 -5.91
N ALA A 41 1.86 -3.67 -6.08
CA ALA A 41 3.13 -2.98 -5.93
C ALA A 41 3.24 -1.81 -6.93
N LYS A 42 3.49 -0.60 -6.42
CA LYS A 42 3.72 0.60 -7.23
C LYS A 42 5.16 0.58 -7.71
N MET A 43 5.34 0.46 -9.02
CA MET A 43 6.66 0.31 -9.64
C MET A 43 6.74 1.07 -10.96
N SER A 44 7.97 1.34 -11.36
CA SER A 44 8.31 1.80 -12.71
C SER A 44 9.43 0.93 -13.27
N ALA A 45 9.39 0.63 -14.56
CA ALA A 45 10.44 -0.07 -15.26
C ALA A 45 11.00 0.80 -16.40
N GLU A 46 12.31 0.70 -16.61
CA GLU A 46 13.03 1.36 -17.70
C GLU A 46 13.86 0.32 -18.44
N GLY A 47 13.89 0.38 -19.76
CA GLY A 47 14.62 -0.59 -20.57
C GLY A 47 14.38 -0.45 -22.07
N ARG A 48 14.73 -1.50 -22.82
CA ARG A 48 14.54 -1.54 -24.27
C ARG A 48 13.17 -2.12 -24.59
N PHE A 49 12.33 -1.35 -25.28
CA PHE A 49 11.08 -1.88 -25.84
C PHE A 49 11.36 -2.61 -27.16
N ASP A 50 10.84 -3.82 -27.32
CA ASP A 50 11.05 -4.65 -28.53
C ASP A 50 9.86 -4.65 -29.50
N GLY A 51 8.87 -3.79 -29.27
CA GLY A 51 7.62 -3.72 -30.03
C GLY A 51 6.45 -4.38 -29.30
N THR A 52 6.71 -5.23 -28.32
CA THR A 52 5.66 -5.90 -27.51
C THR A 52 5.92 -5.82 -26.01
N THR A 53 7.17 -6.00 -25.60
CA THR A 53 7.58 -6.14 -24.22
C THR A 53 8.70 -5.16 -23.91
N LEU A 54 8.64 -4.55 -22.73
CA LEU A 54 9.75 -3.79 -22.18
C LEU A 54 10.75 -4.75 -21.54
N ILE A 55 11.91 -4.92 -22.17
CA ILE A 55 13.03 -5.67 -21.58
C ILE A 55 13.72 -4.76 -20.57
N ALA A 56 13.48 -5.00 -19.28
CA ALA A 56 13.85 -4.10 -18.20
C ALA A 56 15.37 -4.08 -17.96
N LYS A 57 15.95 -2.89 -17.99
CA LYS A 57 17.29 -2.60 -17.45
C LYS A 57 17.21 -2.23 -15.97
N HIS A 58 16.21 -1.43 -15.59
CA HIS A 58 15.95 -1.05 -14.21
C HIS A 58 14.49 -1.33 -13.84
N VAL A 59 14.25 -1.82 -12.63
CA VAL A 59 12.93 -1.86 -12.00
C VAL A 59 13.04 -1.12 -10.68
N LYS A 60 12.22 -0.08 -10.51
CA LYS A 60 12.19 0.74 -9.30
C LYS A 60 10.87 0.55 -8.56
N PHE A 61 10.96 0.24 -7.28
CA PHE A 61 9.82 0.17 -6.38
C PHE A 61 9.58 1.53 -5.73
N HIS A 62 8.31 1.90 -5.60
CA HIS A 62 7.89 3.15 -4.97
C HIS A 62 7.06 2.84 -3.73
N ALA A 63 7.20 3.68 -2.70
CA ALA A 63 6.30 3.65 -1.56
C ALA A 63 4.89 4.04 -2.03
N ALA A 64 3.91 3.26 -1.61
CA ALA A 64 2.50 3.45 -1.93
C ALA A 64 1.60 3.13 -0.73
N VAL A 65 2.20 2.86 0.44
CA VAL A 65 1.47 2.59 1.66
C VAL A 65 1.76 3.70 2.65
N LYS A 66 0.69 4.20 3.28
CA LYS A 66 0.73 5.01 4.50
C LYS A 66 -0.16 4.34 5.53
N LEU A 67 0.39 4.04 6.69
CA LEU A 67 -0.40 3.63 7.85
C LEU A 67 -0.20 4.66 8.97
N GLU A 68 -1.21 4.92 9.77
CA GLU A 68 -1.08 5.68 11.01
C GLU A 68 -1.94 5.01 12.09
N GLY A 69 -1.44 4.98 13.32
CA GLY A 69 -2.12 4.31 14.44
C GLY A 69 -1.16 3.76 15.49
N ASN A 70 -1.73 3.01 16.44
CA ASN A 70 -1.00 2.48 17.59
C ASN A 70 -0.42 1.09 17.32
N ILE A 71 0.85 0.86 17.68
CA ILE A 71 1.46 -0.48 17.61
C ILE A 71 0.75 -1.42 18.59
N ALA A 72 0.21 -2.54 18.07
CA ALA A 72 -0.48 -3.55 18.85
C ALA A 72 0.47 -4.64 19.38
N THR A 73 1.32 -5.18 18.51
CA THR A 73 2.27 -6.24 18.86
C THR A 73 3.59 -6.03 18.13
N ILE A 74 4.69 -6.48 18.72
CA ILE A 74 6.02 -6.51 18.11
C ILE A 74 6.55 -7.94 18.22
N THR A 75 7.04 -8.50 17.12
CA THR A 75 7.68 -9.81 17.07
C THR A 75 8.91 -9.74 16.17
N GLY A 76 10.10 -9.79 16.77
CA GLY A 76 11.36 -9.62 16.04
C GLY A 76 11.42 -8.26 15.35
N ASN A 77 11.56 -8.27 14.03
CA ASN A 77 11.59 -7.07 13.19
C ASN A 77 10.24 -6.74 12.54
N THR A 78 9.15 -7.28 13.08
CA THR A 78 7.79 -7.03 12.58
C THR A 78 6.89 -6.49 13.66
N PHE A 79 5.87 -5.75 13.27
CA PHE A 79 4.81 -5.29 14.16
C PHE A 79 3.45 -5.24 13.47
N THR A 80 2.39 -5.21 14.28
CA THR A 80 1.01 -4.98 13.82
C THR A 80 0.45 -3.72 14.49
N MET A 81 -0.65 -3.18 13.96
CA MET A 81 -1.29 -1.97 14.49
C MET A 81 -2.71 -2.26 14.95
N THR A 82 -3.13 -1.66 16.06
CA THR A 82 -4.47 -1.80 16.61
C THR A 82 -5.48 -1.23 15.61
N GLY A 83 -6.55 -1.97 15.33
CA GLY A 83 -7.55 -1.59 14.32
C GLY A 83 -7.19 -1.94 12.88
N LEU A 84 -5.93 -2.32 12.60
CA LEU A 84 -5.46 -2.80 11.29
C LEU A 84 -4.99 -4.26 11.38
N LEU A 85 -5.74 -5.09 12.10
CA LEU A 85 -5.40 -6.50 12.33
C LEU A 85 -5.31 -7.26 11.00
N GLY A 86 -4.23 -8.03 10.84
CA GLY A 86 -3.93 -8.74 9.59
C GLY A 86 -2.93 -8.02 8.68
N VAL A 87 -2.60 -6.76 8.96
CA VAL A 87 -1.49 -6.06 8.30
C VAL A 87 -0.22 -6.22 9.13
N THR A 88 0.78 -6.90 8.58
CA THR A 88 2.11 -7.03 9.20
C THR A 88 3.07 -6.02 8.60
N VAL A 89 3.63 -5.15 9.43
CA VAL A 89 4.68 -4.21 9.04
C VAL A 89 6.04 -4.81 9.36
N THR A 90 6.93 -4.89 8.37
CA THR A 90 8.32 -5.32 8.53
C THR A 90 9.24 -4.11 8.51
N VAL A 91 10.12 -4.01 9.50
CA VAL A 91 11.24 -3.07 9.52
C VAL A 91 12.54 -3.81 9.25
N ASN A 92 13.49 -3.16 8.56
CA ASN A 92 14.80 -3.72 8.30
C ASN A 92 15.88 -2.63 8.43
N SER A 93 17.13 -2.97 8.12
CA SER A 93 18.27 -2.03 8.23
C SER A 93 18.18 -0.83 7.29
N GLN A 94 17.26 -0.84 6.31
CA GLN A 94 17.01 0.27 5.39
C GLN A 94 15.81 1.13 5.83
N THR A 95 15.05 0.71 6.84
CA THR A 95 13.92 1.48 7.37
C THR A 95 14.43 2.66 8.19
N GLU A 96 14.08 3.87 7.78
CA GLU A 96 14.35 5.05 8.59
C GLU A 96 13.42 5.09 9.81
N GLY A 97 13.96 5.31 11.01
CA GLY A 97 13.16 5.39 12.23
C GLY A 97 12.57 4.05 12.70
N GLY A 98 12.99 2.91 12.12
CA GLY A 98 12.54 1.57 12.51
C GLY A 98 13.09 1.05 13.85
N ASN A 99 13.67 1.92 14.67
CA ASN A 99 14.40 1.59 15.89
C ASN A 99 13.58 2.03 17.11
N ASN A 100 13.82 1.41 18.27
CA ASN A 100 13.21 1.82 19.56
C ASN A 100 11.67 1.84 19.57
N LEU A 101 11.02 1.07 18.70
CA LEU A 101 9.57 0.92 18.68
C LEU A 101 9.10 0.09 19.88
N SER A 102 8.01 0.54 20.51
CA SER A 102 7.36 -0.16 21.61
C SER A 102 5.87 -0.33 21.34
N VAL A 103 5.29 -1.40 21.90
CA VAL A 103 3.83 -1.58 21.91
C VAL A 103 3.16 -0.35 22.52
N GLY A 104 2.09 0.12 21.90
CA GLY A 104 1.36 1.33 22.28
C GLY A 104 1.92 2.64 21.72
N ASN A 105 3.08 2.65 21.04
CA ASN A 105 3.52 3.85 20.32
C ASN A 105 2.55 4.18 19.20
N HIS A 106 2.17 5.46 19.10
CA HIS A 106 1.47 5.99 17.93
C HIS A 106 2.51 6.32 16.86
N VAL A 107 2.37 5.72 15.68
CA VAL A 107 3.35 5.82 14.60
C VAL A 107 2.69 6.05 13.26
N ARG A 108 3.40 6.78 12.39
CA ARG A 108 3.11 6.86 10.96
C ARG A 108 4.14 6.04 10.19
N VAL A 109 3.67 5.14 9.35
CA VAL A 109 4.50 4.26 8.52
C VAL A 109 4.35 4.66 7.06
N ARG A 110 5.47 4.89 6.38
CA ARG A 110 5.53 4.88 4.92
C ARG A 110 6.18 3.58 4.47
N GLY A 111 5.65 2.95 3.44
CA GLY A 111 6.16 1.66 3.01
C GLY A 111 5.69 1.21 1.64
N ARG A 112 6.10 -0.02 1.32
CA ARG A 112 5.80 -0.72 0.08
C ARG A 112 4.97 -1.95 0.41
N VAL A 113 4.09 -2.33 -0.51
CA VAL A 113 3.31 -3.57 -0.36
C VAL A 113 4.27 -4.75 -0.43
N GLY A 114 4.21 -5.62 0.56
CA GLY A 114 4.88 -6.92 0.57
C GLY A 114 3.92 -8.05 0.20
N SER A 115 4.35 -9.30 0.40
CA SER A 115 3.49 -10.47 0.20
C SER A 115 2.40 -10.56 1.27
N SER A 116 1.26 -11.18 0.95
CA SER A 116 0.23 -11.57 1.93
C SER A 116 -0.24 -10.45 2.89
N ASN A 117 -0.64 -9.29 2.34
CA ASN A 117 -1.10 -8.12 3.11
C ASN A 117 -0.06 -7.53 4.08
N SER A 118 1.23 -7.72 3.80
CA SER A 118 2.31 -7.10 4.56
C SER A 118 2.77 -5.77 3.96
N VAL A 119 3.49 -5.01 4.78
CA VAL A 119 4.10 -3.73 4.42
C VAL A 119 5.58 -3.79 4.77
N ILE A 120 6.45 -3.49 3.82
CA ILE A 120 7.88 -3.30 4.08
C ILE A 120 8.09 -1.80 4.29
N ALA A 121 8.38 -1.42 5.53
CA ALA A 121 8.50 -0.01 5.92
C ALA A 121 9.77 0.61 5.33
N THR A 122 9.62 1.75 4.68
CA THR A 122 10.75 2.61 4.27
C THR A 122 11.03 3.68 5.32
N ARG A 123 10.00 4.12 6.04
CA ARG A 123 10.12 5.03 7.18
C ARG A 123 9.05 4.74 8.23
N VAL A 124 9.42 4.82 9.50
CA VAL A 124 8.53 4.85 10.64
C VAL A 124 8.81 6.14 11.43
N GLU A 125 7.77 6.95 11.61
CA GLU A 125 7.83 8.18 12.39
C GLU A 125 7.00 7.99 13.65
N GLN A 126 7.61 8.14 14.83
CA GLN A 126 6.86 8.22 16.07
C GLN A 126 6.13 9.56 16.15
N ARG A 127 4.86 9.51 16.54
CA ARG A 127 3.94 10.64 16.64
C ARG A 127 3.48 10.81 18.08
N SER A 128 2.87 11.94 18.40
CA SER A 128 2.13 12.09 19.66
C SER A 128 0.99 11.07 19.69
N ALA A 129 0.60 10.65 20.89
CA ALA A 129 -0.53 9.75 21.07
C ALA A 129 -1.81 10.37 20.50
N ASP A 130 -2.52 9.58 19.69
CA ASP A 130 -3.78 9.97 19.04
C ASP A 130 -4.66 8.72 18.82
N ASP A 131 -5.93 8.95 18.47
CA ASP A 131 -6.89 7.92 18.07
C ASP A 131 -7.14 7.85 16.56
N ASP A 132 -6.58 8.77 15.77
CA ASP A 132 -6.68 8.74 14.31
C ASP A 132 -5.98 7.48 13.72
N VAL A 133 -6.58 6.94 12.66
CA VAL A 133 -6.05 5.82 11.89
C VAL A 133 -6.12 6.15 10.41
N ASP A 134 -4.97 6.10 9.75
CA ASP A 134 -4.88 6.17 8.30
C ASP A 134 -4.58 4.78 7.73
N LEU A 135 -5.31 4.38 6.70
CA LEU A 135 -5.02 3.22 5.86
C LEU A 135 -4.99 3.66 4.42
N GLN A 136 -3.78 3.78 3.87
CA GLN A 136 -3.55 4.07 2.46
C GLN A 136 -2.85 2.90 1.79
N GLY A 137 -3.34 2.51 0.63
CA GLY A 137 -2.74 1.45 -0.17
C GLY A 137 -3.55 1.14 -1.43
N PRO A 138 -3.00 0.29 -2.31
CA PRO A 138 -3.70 -0.12 -3.51
C PRO A 138 -4.95 -0.94 -3.15
N VAL A 139 -6.07 -0.60 -3.77
CA VAL A 139 -7.34 -1.30 -3.59
C VAL A 139 -7.23 -2.73 -4.11
N GLN A 140 -7.64 -3.70 -3.31
CA GLN A 140 -7.66 -5.14 -3.65
C GLN A 140 -9.04 -5.60 -4.10
N PHE A 141 -10.09 -4.94 -3.60
CA PHE A 141 -11.49 -5.20 -3.93
C PHE A 141 -12.28 -3.90 -3.83
N VAL A 142 -13.26 -3.71 -4.71
CA VAL A 142 -14.18 -2.59 -4.66
C VAL A 142 -15.56 -3.01 -5.16
N LEU A 143 -16.58 -2.70 -4.37
CA LEU A 143 -17.99 -2.81 -4.71
C LEU A 143 -18.77 -1.91 -3.76
N ASN A 144 -19.24 -0.76 -4.24
CA ASN A 144 -19.96 0.25 -3.44
C ASN A 144 -21.01 -0.40 -2.51
N PRO A 145 -20.97 -0.16 -1.17
CA PRO A 145 -20.14 0.81 -0.44
C PRO A 145 -18.84 0.25 0.15
N ASN A 146 -18.39 -0.92 -0.28
CA ASN A 146 -17.24 -1.62 0.29
C ASN A 146 -15.99 -1.50 -0.59
N LEU A 147 -14.83 -1.45 0.06
CA LEU A 147 -13.52 -1.64 -0.56
C LEU A 147 -12.59 -2.41 0.38
N THR A 148 -11.50 -2.95 -0.15
CA THR A 148 -10.48 -3.64 0.64
C THR A 148 -9.10 -3.12 0.30
N ILE A 149 -8.32 -2.77 1.34
CA ILE A 149 -6.93 -2.31 1.21
C ILE A 149 -6.11 -3.12 2.21
N LEU A 150 -5.02 -3.76 1.75
CA LEU A 150 -4.15 -4.60 2.60
C LEU A 150 -4.93 -5.64 3.44
N GLY A 151 -5.96 -6.25 2.87
CA GLY A 151 -6.82 -7.23 3.54
C GLY A 151 -7.84 -6.65 4.52
N ILE A 152 -7.80 -5.33 4.79
CA ILE A 152 -8.76 -4.66 5.65
C ILE A 152 -9.99 -4.28 4.84
N ALA A 153 -11.14 -4.83 5.23
CA ALA A 153 -12.43 -4.47 4.68
C ALA A 153 -12.89 -3.12 5.25
N VAL A 154 -13.21 -2.19 4.35
CA VAL A 154 -13.72 -0.86 4.68
C VAL A 154 -15.14 -0.76 4.15
N ASN A 155 -16.08 -0.52 5.06
CA ASN A 155 -17.46 -0.22 4.71
C ASN A 155 -17.68 1.29 4.84
N THR A 156 -18.06 1.93 3.74
CA THR A 156 -18.25 3.38 3.66
C THR A 156 -19.71 3.78 3.77
N SER A 157 -20.64 2.91 4.16
CA SER A 157 -22.09 3.20 4.09
C SER A 157 -22.52 4.37 4.98
N ALA A 158 -21.76 4.63 6.04
CA ALA A 158 -22.00 5.73 6.98
C ALA A 158 -21.44 7.09 6.50
N PHE A 159 -20.66 7.12 5.41
CA PHE A 159 -20.02 8.33 4.92
C PHE A 159 -21.04 9.23 4.21
N ASN A 160 -20.92 10.53 4.42
CA ASN A 160 -21.65 11.54 3.67
C ASN A 160 -21.00 11.76 2.29
N GLY A 161 -21.58 12.65 1.48
CA GLY A 161 -21.05 12.93 0.14
C GLY A 161 -19.72 13.69 0.15
N ASP A 162 -19.56 14.59 1.11
CA ASP A 162 -18.35 15.39 1.35
C ASP A 162 -17.18 14.58 1.91
N ASP A 163 -17.44 13.41 2.48
CA ASP A 163 -16.42 12.46 2.97
C ASP A 163 -15.72 11.65 1.84
N PHE A 164 -15.99 11.99 0.56
CA PHE A 164 -15.38 11.36 -0.61
C PHE A 164 -14.62 12.37 -1.44
N GLU A 165 -13.30 12.22 -1.41
CA GLU A 165 -12.37 13.12 -2.05
C GLU A 165 -11.62 12.45 -3.22
N GLY A 166 -11.34 13.26 -4.24
CA GLY A 166 -10.47 12.94 -5.35
C GLY A 166 -9.04 13.41 -5.08
N ILE A 167 -8.21 13.40 -6.11
CA ILE A 167 -6.81 13.84 -6.01
C ILE A 167 -6.77 15.33 -5.60
N ASN A 168 -5.86 15.68 -4.68
CA ASN A 168 -5.69 17.02 -4.11
C ASN A 168 -6.90 17.49 -3.29
N ASP A 169 -7.47 16.62 -2.45
CA ASP A 169 -8.55 16.94 -1.50
C ASP A 169 -9.84 17.50 -2.16
N GLN A 170 -10.06 17.18 -3.44
CA GLN A 170 -11.25 17.67 -4.15
C GLN A 170 -12.47 16.85 -3.72
N ILE A 171 -13.47 17.44 -3.10
CA ILE A 171 -14.76 16.74 -2.86
C ILE A 171 -15.39 16.32 -4.21
N ILE A 172 -15.54 15.01 -4.42
CA ILE A 172 -16.10 14.42 -5.65
C ILE A 172 -17.40 13.64 -5.40
N GLY A 173 -17.68 13.25 -4.15
CA GLY A 173 -18.86 12.47 -3.81
C GLY A 173 -18.74 10.98 -4.11
N ARG A 174 -19.54 10.18 -3.37
CA ARG A 174 -19.56 8.71 -3.42
C ARG A 174 -19.62 8.15 -4.84
N ALA A 175 -20.53 8.64 -5.67
CA ALA A 175 -20.74 8.10 -7.01
C ALA A 175 -19.50 8.29 -7.90
N ALA A 176 -18.88 9.48 -7.87
CA ALA A 176 -17.67 9.74 -8.64
C ALA A 176 -16.48 8.93 -8.10
N PHE A 177 -16.33 8.86 -6.77
CA PHE A 177 -15.29 8.07 -6.12
C PHE A 177 -15.34 6.60 -6.53
N PHE A 178 -16.48 5.93 -6.37
CA PHE A 178 -16.61 4.51 -6.73
C PHE A 178 -16.58 4.24 -8.24
N ASN A 179 -16.82 5.24 -9.09
CA ASN A 179 -16.59 5.13 -10.53
C ASN A 179 -15.09 5.23 -10.90
N ALA A 180 -14.30 5.96 -10.11
CA ALA A 180 -12.87 6.14 -10.34
C ALA A 180 -12.02 5.01 -9.72
N VAL A 181 -12.47 4.43 -8.60
CA VAL A 181 -11.75 3.34 -7.93
C VAL A 181 -11.85 2.04 -8.71
N GLN A 182 -10.71 1.45 -9.00
CA GLN A 182 -10.55 0.10 -9.52
C GLN A 182 -9.57 -0.65 -8.62
N VAL A 183 -9.47 -1.97 -8.80
CA VAL A 183 -8.37 -2.71 -8.18
C VAL A 183 -7.04 -2.05 -8.61
N GLY A 184 -6.14 -1.86 -7.65
CA GLY A 184 -4.85 -1.19 -7.81
C GLY A 184 -4.88 0.34 -7.78
N THR A 185 -6.04 0.98 -7.78
CA THR A 185 -6.14 2.44 -7.50
C THR A 185 -5.61 2.69 -6.10
N LEU A 186 -4.80 3.74 -5.93
CA LEU A 186 -4.32 4.13 -4.61
C LEU A 186 -5.43 4.92 -3.90
N VAL A 187 -5.81 4.46 -2.72
CA VAL A 187 -6.85 5.08 -1.90
C VAL A 187 -6.32 5.20 -0.48
N LYS A 188 -6.63 6.33 0.16
CA LYS A 188 -6.51 6.53 1.59
C LYS A 188 -7.90 6.52 2.21
N VAL A 189 -8.04 5.81 3.32
CA VAL A 189 -9.21 5.93 4.19
C VAL A 189 -8.76 6.35 5.58
N GLN A 190 -9.53 7.23 6.19
CA GLN A 190 -9.25 7.77 7.52
C GLN A 190 -10.36 7.39 8.47
N GLY A 191 -10.00 7.16 9.73
CA GLY A 191 -10.93 6.73 10.76
C GLY A 191 -10.43 7.07 12.15
N ARG A 192 -11.24 6.72 13.15
CA ARG A 192 -10.87 6.81 14.57
C ARG A 192 -10.95 5.46 15.25
N LEU A 193 -9.95 5.18 16.06
CA LEU A 193 -9.84 3.97 16.85
C LEU A 193 -10.59 4.12 18.18
N ASN A 194 -11.56 3.25 18.43
CA ASN A 194 -12.24 3.16 19.71
C ASN A 194 -12.44 1.69 20.10
N GLY A 195 -12.01 1.29 21.29
CA GLY A 195 -12.15 -0.09 21.77
C GLY A 195 -11.50 -1.15 20.87
N GLY A 196 -10.45 -0.77 20.13
CA GLY A 196 -9.76 -1.65 19.18
C GLY A 196 -10.38 -1.75 17.79
N VAL A 197 -11.50 -1.06 17.56
CA VAL A 197 -12.22 -1.02 16.28
C VAL A 197 -12.06 0.35 15.64
N VAL A 198 -11.82 0.39 14.33
CA VAL A 198 -11.76 1.64 13.57
C VAL A 198 -13.16 1.98 13.04
N THR A 199 -13.64 3.17 13.38
CA THR A 199 -14.77 3.78 12.68
C THR A 199 -14.22 4.65 11.57
N TRP A 200 -14.33 4.18 10.34
CA TRP A 200 -13.93 4.94 9.15
C TRP A 200 -14.87 6.12 8.93
N ARG A 201 -14.35 7.22 8.39
CA ARG A 201 -15.09 8.46 8.19
C ARG A 201 -14.88 9.12 6.83
N GLU A 202 -13.81 8.80 6.14
CA GLU A 202 -13.42 9.51 4.92
C GLU A 202 -12.66 8.58 3.95
N ALA A 203 -12.83 8.80 2.64
CA ALA A 203 -12.09 8.11 1.60
C ALA A 203 -11.61 9.08 0.52
N GLU A 204 -10.33 8.97 0.15
CA GLU A 204 -9.61 9.90 -0.72
C GLU A 204 -8.86 9.12 -1.81
N LEU A 205 -8.91 9.62 -3.05
CA LEU A 205 -8.04 9.14 -4.13
C LEU A 205 -6.63 9.73 -3.99
N GLU A 206 -5.63 8.90 -4.23
CA GLU A 206 -4.22 9.24 -4.06
C GLU A 206 -3.41 8.90 -5.33
N ASP A 207 -2.22 9.52 -5.48
CA ASP A 207 -1.39 9.42 -6.70
C ASP A 207 -0.17 8.50 -6.62
#